data_AF-A0A9Q5P3J6-F1
#
_entry.id   AF-A0A9Q5P3J6-F1
#
_cell.length_a   1.000
_cell.length_b   1.000
_cell.length_c   1.000
_cell.angle_alpha   90.00
_cell.angle_beta   90.00
_cell.angle_gamma   90.00
#
_symmetry.space_group_name_H-M   'P 1'
#
loop_
_entity.id
_entity.type
_entity.pdbx_description
1 polymer ?
#
loop_
_entity_poly.entity_id
_entity_poly.type
_entity_poly.pdbx_seq_one_letter_code
_entity_poly.pdbx_strand_id
1 'polypeptide(L)' 'MRNAIEELIFSDVSSYDIYVNTGVNQGLVGDIKDGYLTIDSIPYIDAERLYYYSLERKALVTS' A
#
# COMPACT_ATOMS: atom_id res chain seq x y z
N MET A 1 2.06 7.85 -8.66
CA MET A 1 1.18 6.84 -8.06
C MET A 1 1.92 5.55 -7.77
N ARG A 2 2.35 4.78 -8.78
CA ARG A 2 3.03 3.48 -8.62
C ARG A 2 4.15 3.47 -7.57
N ASN A 3 5.15 4.36 -7.69
CA ASN A 3 6.29 4.39 -6.76
C ASN A 3 5.88 4.63 -5.30
N ALA A 4 4.87 5.45 -5.05
CA ALA A 4 4.42 5.74 -3.69
C ALA A 4 3.71 4.51 -3.06
N ILE A 5 2.99 3.75 -3.89
CA ILE A 5 2.38 2.48 -3.49
C ILE A 5 3.48 1.42 -3.23
N GLU A 6 4.49 1.36 -4.10
CA GLU A 6 5.63 0.44 -3.94
C GLU A 6 6.41 0.71 -2.65
N GLU A 7 6.74 1.97 -2.40
CA GLU A 7 7.38 2.40 -1.15
C GLU A 7 6.53 2.07 0.08
N LEU A 8 5.20 2.23 0.00
CA LEU A 8 4.30 1.84 1.08
C LEU A 8 4.28 0.32 1.29
N ILE A 9 4.07 -0.46 0.23
CA ILE A 9 3.95 -1.92 0.32
C ILE A 9 5.26 -2.53 0.82
N PHE A 10 6.42 -2.07 0.37
CA PHE A 10 7.72 -2.60 0.79
C PHE A 10 8.36 -1.86 1.97
N SER A 11 7.58 -1.04 2.69
CA SER A 11 8.01 -0.41 3.94
C SER A 11 7.93 -1.36 5.15
N ASP A 12 8.26 -0.84 6.32
CA ASP A 12 8.08 -1.47 7.63
C ASP A 12 6.62 -1.56 8.08
N VAL A 13 5.68 -0.97 7.34
CA VAL A 13 4.25 -1.02 7.64
C VAL A 13 3.71 -2.42 7.42
N SER A 14 3.06 -2.96 8.46
CA SER A 14 2.46 -4.30 8.37
C SER A 14 1.31 -4.30 7.36
N SER A 15 1.08 -5.45 6.71
CA SER A 15 -0.05 -5.59 5.79
C SER A 15 -1.40 -5.41 6.51
N TYR A 16 -1.43 -5.70 7.82
CA TYR A 16 -2.59 -5.44 8.68
C TYR A 16 -2.83 -3.94 8.87
N ASP A 17 -1.79 -3.15 9.16
CA ASP A 17 -1.93 -1.70 9.31
C ASP A 17 -2.37 -1.04 7.99
N ILE A 18 -1.84 -1.49 6.86
CA ILE A 18 -2.30 -1.05 5.53
C ILE A 18 -3.79 -1.36 5.38
N TYR A 19 -4.24 -2.57 5.72
CA TYR A 19 -5.66 -2.92 5.66
C TYR A 19 -6.52 -2.04 6.57
N VAL A 20 -6.14 -1.85 7.84
CA VAL A 20 -6.92 -1.05 8.80
C VAL A 20 -7.10 0.39 8.34
N ASN A 21 -6.08 0.98 7.72
CA ASN A 21 -6.12 2.39 7.31
C ASN A 21 -6.67 2.62 5.90
N THR A 22 -6.63 1.62 5.01
CA THR A 22 -7.01 1.81 3.60
C THR A 22 -8.25 1.00 3.20
N GLY A 23 -8.60 -0.04 3.95
CA GLY A 23 -9.61 -1.04 3.59
C GLY A 23 -9.17 -2.00 2.49
N VAL A 24 -7.94 -1.90 1.98
CA VAL A 24 -7.41 -2.79 0.94
C VAL A 24 -7.10 -4.15 1.54
N ASN A 25 -7.51 -5.22 0.86
CA ASN A 25 -7.42 -6.59 1.35
C ASN A 25 -5.99 -6.93 1.82
N GLN A 26 -5.86 -7.37 3.07
CA GLN A 26 -4.56 -7.73 3.67
C GLN A 26 -3.83 -8.83 2.89
N GLY A 27 -4.57 -9.82 2.36
CA GLY A 27 -4.05 -10.90 1.52
C GLY A 27 -3.47 -10.37 0.22
N LEU A 28 -4.16 -9.45 -0.47
CA LEU A 28 -3.63 -8.80 -1.68
C LEU A 28 -2.28 -8.12 -1.41
N VAL A 29 -2.16 -7.40 -0.29
CA VAL A 29 -0.90 -6.74 0.10
C VAL A 29 0.17 -7.76 0.44
N GLY A 30 -0.19 -8.86 1.13
CA GLY A 30 0.71 -9.97 1.42
C GLY A 30 1.23 -10.67 0.16
N ASP A 31 0.34 -11.02 -0.76
CA ASP A 31 0.68 -11.67 -2.02
C ASP A 31 1.64 -10.83 -2.88
N ILE A 32 1.52 -9.49 -2.83
CA ILE A 32 2.47 -8.59 -3.51
C ILE A 32 3.82 -8.56 -2.79
N LYS A 33 3.84 -8.51 -1.44
CA LYS A 33 5.08 -8.56 -0.65
C LYS A 33 5.86 -9.86 -0.89
N ASP A 34 5.14 -10.97 -0.97
CA ASP A 34 5.70 -12.31 -1.17
C ASP A 34 6.06 -12.59 -2.64
N GLY A 35 5.70 -11.68 -3.57
CA GLY A 35 6.01 -11.77 -4.99
C GLY A 35 5.09 -12.70 -5.78
N TYR A 36 3.97 -13.16 -5.22
CA TYR A 36 2.93 -13.91 -5.93
C TYR A 36 2.14 -13.02 -6.89
N LEU A 37 1.98 -11.74 -6.55
CA LEU A 37 1.34 -10.72 -7.38
C LEU A 37 2.26 -9.51 -7.55
N THR A 38 1.92 -8.66 -8.51
CA THR A 38 2.63 -7.40 -8.74
C THR A 38 1.73 -6.22 -8.41
N ILE A 39 2.32 -5.02 -8.27
CA ILE A 39 1.55 -3.79 -8.06
C ILE A 39 0.56 -3.54 -9.21
N ASP A 40 0.85 -4.02 -10.42
CA ASP A 40 -0.03 -3.89 -11.58
C ASP A 40 -1.26 -4.81 -11.49
N SER A 41 -1.30 -5.72 -10.52
CA SER A 41 -2.45 -6.57 -10.19
C SER A 41 -3.48 -5.88 -9.27
N ILE A 42 -3.17 -4.69 -8.74
CA ILE A 42 -4.05 -3.96 -7.82
C ILE A 42 -5.20 -3.30 -8.60
N PRO A 43 -6.48 -3.52 -8.22
CA PRO A 43 -7.59 -2.77 -8.79
C PRO A 43 -7.43 -1.27 -8.61
N TYR A 44 -7.83 -0.47 -9.61
CA TYR A 44 -7.64 0.99 -9.58
C TYR A 44 -8.14 1.67 -8.28
N ILE A 45 -9.31 1.25 -7.77
CA ILE A 45 -9.87 1.79 -6.52
C ILE A 45 -8.97 1.52 -5.30
N ASP A 46 -8.34 0.36 -5.25
CA ASP A 46 -7.42 -0.01 -4.17
C ASP A 46 -6.06 0.68 -4.37
N ALA A 47 -5.63 0.87 -5.62
CA ALA A 47 -4.43 1.64 -5.92
C ALA A 47 -4.58 3.12 -5.49
N GLU A 48 -5.73 3.74 -5.70
CA GLU A 48 -6.01 5.10 -5.18
C GLU A 48 -5.94 5.15 -3.65
N ARG A 49 -6.58 4.20 -2.96
CA ARG A 49 -6.56 4.13 -1.49
C ARG A 49 -5.14 4.01 -0.93
N LEU A 50 -4.33 3.12 -1.51
CA LEU A 50 -2.93 2.94 -1.14
C LEU A 50 -2.11 4.20 -1.44
N TYR A 51 -2.37 4.87 -2.57
CA TYR A 51 -1.68 6.09 -2.94
C TYR A 51 -1.95 7.22 -1.95
N TYR A 52 -3.21 7.51 -1.61
CA TYR A 52 -3.52 8.59 -0.66
C TYR A 52 -2.94 8.32 0.73
N TYR A 53 -3.04 7.08 1.22
CA TYR A 53 -2.42 6.71 2.50
C TYR A 53 -0.90 6.86 2.48
N SER A 54 -0.23 6.54 1.36
CA SER A 54 1.21 6.76 1.21
C SER A 54 1.59 8.24 1.31
N LEU A 55 0.76 9.15 0.78
CA LEU A 55 0.99 10.60 0.87
C LEU A 55 0.79 11.12 2.29
N GLU A 56 -0.27 10.70 2.96
CA GLU A 56 -0.56 11.06 4.36
C GLU A 56 0.60 10.69 5.28
N ARG A 57 1.12 9.46 5.14
CA ARG A 57 2.28 9.00 5.92
C ARG A 57 3.54 9.82 5.65
N LYS A 58 3.83 10.16 4.39
CA LYS A 58 4.99 10.97 4.04
C LYS A 58 4.90 12.36 4.68
N ALA A 59 3.72 12.98 4.66
CA ALA A 59 3.52 14.29 5.29
C ALA A 59 3.79 14.26 6.81
N LEU A 60 3.38 13.18 7.49
CA LEU A 60 3.63 13.00 8.93
C LEU A 60 5.11 12.81 9.28
N VAL A 61 5.89 12.14 8.43
CA VAL A 61 7.32 11.89 8.65
C VAL A 61 8.18 13.12 8.35
N THR A 62 7.72 14.02 7.46
CA THR A 62 8.44 15.25 7.11
C THR A 62 8.10 16.46 7.99
N SER A 63 7.20 16.29 8.97
CA SER A 63 6.76 17.34 9.91
C SER A 63 7.57 17.39 11.20
#